data_AF-A0A2I9D840-F1
#
_entry.id   AF-A0A2I9D840-F1
#
_cell.length_a   1.000
_cell.length_b   1.000
_cell.length_c   1.000
_cell.angle_alpha   90.00
_cell.angle_beta   90.00
_cell.angle_gamma   90.00
#
_symmetry.space_group_name_H-M   'P 1'
#
loop_
_entity.id
_entity.type
_entity.pdbx_description
1 polymer ?
#
loop_
_entity_poly.entity_id
_entity_poly.type
_entity_poly.pdbx_seq_one_letter_code
_entity_poly.pdbx_strand_id
1 'polypeptide(L)'
;MKKITLLGGLLLGLTACGGGSTPSDYPYNPNASTVQSNDARIPYRGDWQFVAILDDKSKRYGVIAITDKASTADLKNAGGGRVAWCLRSDCTQDEEQGVGVIGSATVEGKAFLSIGMTPNGGTKLRFFLTDTDGVVETKDGKATILGEGTWTNPGGGAHAANFAFVQINTKSDLASQAAKQQAFLSAQELLAARAPAPQEIRPQGEIRDALTSSLIK
;
A
#
# COMPACT_ATOMS: atom_id res chain seq x y z
N MET A 1 -74.19 -20.37 1.46
CA MET A 1 -72.94 -19.73 1.93
C MET A 1 -72.01 -19.59 0.73
N LYS A 2 -71.85 -18.36 0.23
CA LYS A 2 -70.59 -17.59 0.23
C LYS A 2 -69.37 -18.33 -0.38
N LYS A 3 -69.01 -17.88 -1.60
CA LYS A 3 -67.71 -17.30 -1.98
C LYS A 3 -66.46 -18.19 -2.10
N ILE A 4 -65.95 -18.25 -3.34
CA ILE A 4 -64.66 -17.71 -3.83
C ILE A 4 -63.77 -18.69 -4.60
N THR A 5 -63.55 -18.27 -5.85
CA THR A 5 -62.50 -18.47 -6.85
C THR A 5 -61.09 -18.78 -6.33
N LEU A 6 -60.28 -19.52 -7.10
CA LEU A 6 -58.91 -19.07 -7.39
C LEU A 6 -58.39 -19.68 -8.71
N LEU A 7 -58.28 -18.83 -9.73
CA LEU A 7 -57.38 -19.02 -10.86
C LEU A 7 -55.93 -18.93 -10.34
N GLY A 8 -55.12 -19.96 -10.58
CA GLY A 8 -53.67 -19.90 -10.47
C GLY A 8 -53.08 -19.47 -11.81
N GLY A 9 -52.66 -18.21 -11.89
CA GLY A 9 -52.14 -17.58 -13.09
C GLY A 9 -50.67 -17.90 -13.39
N LEU A 10 -50.40 -17.92 -14.70
CA LEU A 10 -49.22 -17.42 -15.41
C LEU A 10 -47.98 -17.09 -14.55
N LEU A 11 -46.98 -17.97 -14.61
CA LEU A 11 -45.59 -17.68 -14.29
C LEU A 11 -45.03 -16.73 -15.37
N LEU A 12 -45.01 -15.44 -15.06
CA LEU A 12 -44.21 -14.46 -15.78
C LEU A 12 -42.73 -14.70 -15.44
N GLY A 13 -41.96 -15.09 -16.45
CA GLY A 13 -40.51 -15.18 -16.39
C GLY A 13 -39.92 -13.81 -16.08
N LEU A 14 -39.44 -13.64 -14.86
CA LEU A 14 -38.45 -12.64 -14.52
C LEU A 14 -37.16 -13.02 -15.25
N THR A 15 -36.91 -12.39 -16.39
CA THR A 15 -35.56 -12.24 -16.93
C THR A 15 -34.73 -11.58 -15.84
N ALA A 16 -33.98 -12.39 -15.11
CA ALA A 16 -32.92 -11.92 -14.24
C ALA A 16 -31.99 -11.08 -15.10
N CYS A 17 -32.04 -9.76 -14.92
CA CYS A 17 -30.95 -8.87 -15.29
C CYS A 17 -29.69 -9.53 -14.73
N GLY A 18 -28.85 -10.04 -15.63
CA GLY A 18 -27.56 -10.61 -15.29
C GLY A 18 -26.88 -9.63 -14.38
N GLY A 19 -26.74 -10.04 -13.11
CA GLY A 19 -26.00 -9.30 -12.13
C GLY A 19 -24.62 -9.09 -12.72
N GLY A 20 -24.35 -7.85 -13.15
CA GLY A 20 -23.00 -7.42 -13.40
C GLY A 20 -22.24 -7.75 -12.13
N SER A 21 -21.38 -8.76 -12.22
CA SER A 21 -20.45 -9.11 -11.17
C SER A 21 -19.78 -7.81 -10.74
N THR A 22 -20.03 -7.37 -9.51
CA THR A 22 -19.21 -6.34 -8.86
C THR A 22 -17.75 -6.69 -9.12
N PRO A 23 -16.94 -5.80 -9.71
CA PRO A 23 -15.55 -6.14 -10.04
C PRO A 23 -14.83 -6.64 -8.80
N SER A 24 -14.44 -7.91 -8.80
CA SER A 24 -13.64 -8.53 -7.73
C SER A 24 -12.22 -7.96 -7.64
N ASP A 25 -11.83 -7.14 -8.62
CA ASP A 25 -10.44 -6.77 -8.85
C ASP A 25 -10.21 -5.29 -8.54
N TYR A 26 -10.24 -4.93 -7.25
CA TYR A 26 -9.43 -3.82 -6.75
C TYR A 26 -9.42 -3.78 -5.21
N PRO A 27 -8.31 -4.20 -4.57
CA PRO A 27 -7.21 -3.26 -4.30
C PRO A 27 -5.86 -3.90 -4.67
N TYR A 28 -4.84 -3.09 -4.98
CA TYR A 28 -3.47 -3.53 -5.29
C TYR A 28 -3.14 -3.96 -6.74
N ASN A 29 -3.62 -3.23 -7.75
CA ASN A 29 -3.19 -3.48 -9.14
C ASN A 29 -2.28 -2.36 -9.67
N PRO A 30 -0.95 -2.52 -9.71
CA PRO A 30 -0.10 -1.46 -10.22
C PRO A 30 -0.19 -1.23 -11.74
N ASN A 31 -0.73 -2.20 -12.47
CA ASN A 31 -1.05 -2.08 -13.90
C ASN A 31 -2.52 -1.66 -14.11
N ALA A 32 -3.05 -0.82 -13.22
CA ALA A 32 -4.45 -0.40 -13.29
C ALA A 32 -4.75 0.30 -14.62
N SER A 33 -5.80 -0.16 -15.30
CA SER A 33 -6.35 0.52 -16.47
C SER A 33 -6.83 1.94 -16.13
N THR A 34 -7.10 2.75 -17.15
CA THR A 34 -7.71 4.09 -16.97
C THR A 34 -9.03 4.01 -16.20
N VAL A 35 -9.86 2.99 -16.46
CA VAL A 35 -11.12 2.78 -15.74
C VAL A 35 -10.86 2.51 -14.26
N GLN A 36 -9.92 1.61 -13.93
CA GLN A 36 -9.54 1.30 -12.54
C GLN A 36 -8.92 2.52 -11.83
N SER A 37 -8.10 3.30 -12.53
CA SER A 37 -7.51 4.53 -11.98
C SER A 37 -8.57 5.59 -11.63
N ASN A 38 -9.70 5.59 -12.34
CA ASN A 38 -10.81 6.51 -12.11
C ASN A 38 -11.84 5.98 -11.09
N ASP A 39 -11.70 4.74 -10.61
CA ASP A 39 -12.58 4.17 -9.58
C ASP A 39 -12.57 5.01 -8.29
N ALA A 40 -13.73 5.18 -7.65
CA ALA A 40 -13.86 6.00 -6.44
C ALA A 40 -13.27 5.33 -5.18
N ARG A 41 -13.04 4.02 -5.20
CA ARG A 41 -12.41 3.29 -4.10
C ARG A 41 -10.98 3.77 -3.89
N ILE A 42 -10.50 3.66 -2.65
CA ILE A 42 -9.14 4.03 -2.26
C ILE A 42 -8.20 2.84 -2.52
N PRO A 43 -7.21 2.97 -3.42
CA PRO A 43 -6.10 2.04 -3.56
C PRO A 43 -5.41 1.76 -2.24
N TYR A 44 -4.97 0.52 -2.03
CA TYR A 44 -4.14 0.15 -0.88
C TYR A 44 -4.73 0.47 0.49
N ARG A 45 -6.05 0.69 0.58
CA ARG A 45 -6.72 1.15 1.80
C ARG A 45 -6.43 0.24 2.99
N GLY A 46 -6.20 0.86 4.14
CA GLY A 46 -6.00 0.17 5.41
C GLY A 46 -4.69 0.52 6.09
N ASP A 47 -4.46 -0.12 7.22
CA ASP A 47 -3.21 0.00 7.98
C ASP A 47 -2.19 -1.02 7.46
N TRP A 48 -0.95 -0.60 7.25
CA TRP A 48 0.16 -1.46 6.86
C TRP A 48 1.33 -1.27 7.83
N GLN A 49 1.84 -2.39 8.34
CA GLN A 49 3.11 -2.41 9.06
C GLN A 49 4.23 -2.50 8.03
N PHE A 50 5.27 -1.69 8.17
CA PHE A 50 6.49 -1.85 7.42
C PHE A 50 7.70 -2.18 8.30
N VAL A 51 8.63 -2.90 7.72
CA VAL A 51 9.99 -3.13 8.22
C VAL A 51 10.95 -2.83 7.08
N ALA A 52 12.03 -2.13 7.39
CA ALA A 52 13.17 -1.92 6.50
C ALA A 52 14.43 -2.49 7.15
N ILE A 53 15.23 -3.21 6.37
CA ILE A 53 16.60 -3.61 6.72
C ILE A 53 17.54 -2.85 5.83
N LEU A 54 18.38 -2.03 6.46
CA LEU A 54 19.36 -1.17 5.81
C LEU A 54 20.63 -1.96 5.45
N ASP A 55 21.45 -1.41 4.58
CA ASP A 55 22.77 -1.95 4.22
C ASP A 55 23.71 -2.17 5.42
N ASP A 56 23.61 -1.31 6.44
CA ASP A 56 24.31 -1.45 7.73
C ASP A 56 23.67 -2.49 8.68
N LYS A 57 22.65 -3.20 8.21
CA LYS A 57 21.83 -4.20 8.93
C LYS A 57 20.97 -3.63 10.04
N SER A 58 20.97 -2.32 10.26
CA SER A 58 20.05 -1.70 11.20
C SER A 58 18.63 -1.77 10.66
N LYS A 59 17.67 -1.87 11.57
CA LYS A 59 16.26 -2.04 11.24
C LYS A 59 15.51 -0.73 11.45
N ARG A 60 14.53 -0.47 10.61
CA ARG A 60 13.53 0.59 10.79
C ARG A 60 12.16 -0.03 10.63
N TYR A 61 11.16 0.53 11.29
CA TYR A 61 9.81 -0.01 11.27
C TYR A 61 8.82 1.11 11.56
N GLY A 62 7.60 0.93 11.08
CA GLY A 62 6.55 1.92 11.23
C GLY A 62 5.23 1.42 10.68
N VAL A 63 4.23 2.29 10.76
CA VAL A 63 2.89 2.01 10.24
C VAL A 63 2.49 3.11 9.28
N ILE A 64 1.87 2.72 8.16
CA ILE A 64 1.20 3.63 7.24
C ILE A 64 -0.30 3.32 7.24
N ALA A 65 -1.13 4.32 7.48
CA ALA A 65 -2.58 4.25 7.44
C ALA A 65 -3.07 4.95 6.16
N ILE A 66 -3.56 4.16 5.20
CA ILE A 66 -4.06 4.64 3.91
C ILE A 66 -5.56 4.89 4.00
N THR A 67 -5.93 6.16 3.96
CA THR A 67 -7.30 6.65 4.17
C THR A 67 -7.86 7.43 2.99
N ASP A 68 -7.00 7.93 2.10
CA ASP A 68 -7.37 8.88 1.07
C ASP A 68 -6.88 8.44 -0.31
N LYS A 69 -7.59 8.86 -1.36
CA LYS A 69 -7.11 8.69 -2.73
C LYS A 69 -6.03 9.74 -3.03
N ALA A 70 -4.91 9.32 -3.57
CA ALA A 70 -3.72 10.16 -3.79
C ALA A 70 -3.21 10.16 -5.24
N SER A 71 -4.02 9.71 -6.19
CA SER A 71 -3.59 9.60 -7.60
C SER A 71 -3.31 10.97 -8.22
N THR A 72 -2.17 11.11 -8.89
CA THR A 72 -1.70 12.31 -9.59
C THR A 72 -1.45 12.02 -11.08
N ALA A 73 -0.84 12.98 -11.81
CA ALA A 73 -0.40 12.76 -13.18
C ALA A 73 0.65 11.63 -13.25
N ASP A 74 1.60 11.65 -12.31
CA ASP A 74 2.81 10.81 -12.33
C ASP A 74 2.69 9.57 -11.43
N LEU A 75 1.74 9.57 -10.50
CA LEU A 75 1.47 8.45 -9.61
C LEU A 75 0.01 8.01 -9.75
N LYS A 76 -0.21 6.93 -10.49
CA LYS A 76 -1.55 6.37 -10.71
C LYS A 76 -1.92 5.42 -9.61
N ASN A 77 -3.22 5.17 -9.51
CA ASN A 77 -3.72 4.06 -8.71
C ASN A 77 -3.25 4.13 -7.25
N ALA A 78 -3.18 5.35 -6.72
CA ALA A 78 -2.48 5.64 -5.48
C ALA A 78 -3.44 5.94 -4.34
N GLY A 79 -3.08 5.42 -3.16
CA GLY A 79 -3.68 5.73 -1.88
C GLY A 79 -2.65 6.43 -1.00
N GLY A 80 -3.10 7.40 -0.22
CA GLY A 80 -2.25 8.15 0.69
C GLY A 80 -2.87 8.24 2.08
N GLY A 81 -2.05 8.65 3.04
CA GLY A 81 -2.49 8.91 4.39
C GLY A 81 -1.34 9.11 5.35
N ARG A 82 -1.57 8.83 6.63
CA ARG A 82 -0.62 9.14 7.71
C ARG A 82 0.42 8.04 7.85
N VAL A 83 1.65 8.43 8.14
CA VAL A 83 2.72 7.50 8.51
C VAL A 83 3.25 7.87 9.88
N ALA A 84 3.50 6.86 10.69
CA ALA A 84 4.21 6.99 11.95
C ALA A 84 5.42 6.05 11.96
N TRP A 85 6.58 6.58 12.34
CA TRP A 85 7.74 5.75 12.65
C TRP A 85 7.74 5.40 14.09
N CYS A 86 8.00 4.13 14.30
CA CYS A 86 8.04 3.60 15.63
C CYS A 86 9.51 3.50 16.05
N LEU A 87 9.76 3.89 17.29
CA LEU A 87 11.04 3.67 17.97
C LEU A 87 11.23 2.23 18.43
N ARG A 88 10.12 1.53 18.60
CA ARG A 88 10.03 0.16 19.09
C ARG A 88 9.19 -0.68 18.14
N SER A 89 9.50 -1.97 18.06
CA SER A 89 8.77 -2.92 17.21
C SER A 89 7.26 -2.97 17.48
N ASP A 90 6.87 -2.58 18.70
CA ASP A 90 5.49 -2.53 19.18
C ASP A 90 4.77 -1.20 18.85
N CYS A 91 5.44 -0.22 18.24
CA CYS A 91 4.83 1.07 17.91
C CYS A 91 4.10 1.75 19.08
N THR A 92 4.64 1.60 20.29
CA THR A 92 4.09 2.25 21.49
C THR A 92 4.60 3.68 21.70
N GLN A 93 5.68 4.06 21.03
CA GLN A 93 6.25 5.40 21.01
C GLN A 93 6.59 5.77 19.56
N ASP A 94 5.82 6.68 19.00
CA ASP A 94 6.03 7.21 17.65
C ASP A 94 6.92 8.44 17.73
N GLU A 95 8.05 8.43 17.02
CA GLU A 95 9.04 9.53 17.09
C GLU A 95 8.83 10.59 16.00
N GLU A 96 8.50 10.14 14.80
CA GLU A 96 8.36 11.00 13.64
C GLU A 96 7.12 10.58 12.86
N GLN A 97 6.27 11.56 12.57
CA GLN A 97 5.05 11.37 11.80
C GLN A 97 5.16 12.11 10.48
N GLY A 98 4.38 11.67 9.50
CA GLY A 98 4.39 12.26 8.18
C GLY A 98 3.23 11.80 7.33
N VAL A 99 3.41 11.98 6.03
CA VAL A 99 2.47 11.58 4.99
C VAL A 99 3.12 10.53 4.15
N GLY A 100 2.36 9.50 3.78
CA GLY A 100 2.83 8.43 2.93
C GLY A 100 1.87 8.16 1.79
N VAL A 101 2.40 7.52 0.75
CA VAL A 101 1.65 7.12 -0.42
C VAL A 101 2.10 5.73 -0.88
N ILE A 102 1.14 4.93 -1.31
CA ILE A 102 1.36 3.66 -2.03
C ILE A 102 0.66 3.82 -3.37
N GLY A 103 1.38 3.66 -4.47
CA GLY A 103 0.84 3.87 -5.81
C GLY A 103 1.77 3.40 -6.92
N SER A 104 1.38 3.68 -8.15
CA SER A 104 2.05 3.14 -9.33
C SER A 104 2.69 4.24 -10.15
N ALA A 105 4.01 4.19 -10.27
CA ALA A 105 4.79 5.08 -11.13
C ALA A 105 5.09 4.35 -12.44
N THR A 106 4.97 5.03 -13.58
CA THR A 106 5.33 4.45 -14.88
C THR A 106 6.64 5.06 -15.35
N VAL A 107 7.63 4.20 -15.63
CA VAL A 107 8.95 4.59 -16.13
C VAL A 107 9.22 3.76 -17.39
N GLU A 108 9.60 4.41 -18.48
CA GLU A 108 9.87 3.77 -19.78
C GLU A 108 8.72 2.85 -20.26
N GLY A 109 7.47 3.21 -19.94
CA GLY A 109 6.27 2.44 -20.30
C GLY A 109 5.99 1.21 -19.43
N LYS A 110 6.80 0.93 -18.41
CA LYS A 110 6.56 -0.11 -17.41
C LYS A 110 6.03 0.51 -16.11
N ALA A 111 4.96 -0.06 -15.55
CA ALA A 111 4.45 0.33 -14.25
C ALA A 111 5.23 -0.37 -13.12
N PHE A 112 5.54 0.39 -12.09
CA PHE A 112 6.22 -0.05 -10.88
C PHE A 112 5.37 0.30 -9.67
N LEU A 113 5.23 -0.64 -8.73
CA LEU A 113 4.64 -0.34 -7.45
C LEU A 113 5.66 0.45 -6.63
N SER A 114 5.24 1.59 -6.11
CA SER A 114 6.10 2.56 -5.45
C SER A 114 5.46 3.02 -4.15
N ILE A 115 6.27 3.10 -3.11
CA ILE A 115 5.86 3.59 -1.80
C ILE A 115 6.80 4.69 -1.39
N GLY A 116 6.26 5.81 -0.92
CA GLY A 116 7.06 6.93 -0.46
C GLY A 116 6.50 7.55 0.79
N MET A 117 7.34 8.25 1.52
CA MET A 117 6.92 9.05 2.66
C MET A 117 7.73 10.33 2.78
N THR A 118 7.07 11.42 3.15
CA THR A 118 7.69 12.65 3.68
C THR A 118 7.36 12.81 5.16
N PRO A 119 8.31 13.25 6.01
CA PRO A 119 7.99 13.64 7.37
C PRO A 119 7.20 14.94 7.40
N ASN A 120 6.44 15.17 8.47
CA ASN A 120 5.63 16.39 8.65
C ASN A 120 6.53 17.64 8.58
N GLY A 121 6.17 18.58 7.70
CA GLY A 121 6.96 19.80 7.45
C GLY A 121 8.27 19.56 6.68
N GLY A 122 8.54 18.34 6.25
CA GLY A 122 9.72 17.98 5.46
C GLY A 122 9.51 18.21 3.96
N THR A 123 10.60 18.55 3.27
CA THR A 123 10.65 18.75 1.81
C THR A 123 11.40 17.65 1.08
N LYS A 124 11.76 16.58 1.78
CA LYS A 124 12.48 15.43 1.23
C LYS A 124 11.81 14.15 1.68
N LEU A 125 11.82 13.15 0.80
CA LEU A 125 11.37 11.81 1.14
C LEU A 125 12.24 11.25 2.28
N ARG A 126 11.58 10.72 3.31
CA ARG A 126 12.24 9.88 4.29
C ARG A 126 12.73 8.62 3.62
N PHE A 127 11.82 7.93 2.95
CA PHE A 127 12.13 6.72 2.25
C PHE A 127 11.33 6.66 0.98
N PHE A 128 11.83 5.87 0.05
CA PHE A 128 11.03 5.35 -1.03
C PHE A 128 11.40 3.89 -1.26
N LEU A 129 10.43 3.14 -1.77
CA LEU A 129 10.51 1.75 -2.18
C LEU A 129 10.03 1.67 -3.61
N THR A 130 10.71 0.85 -4.39
CA THR A 130 10.21 0.34 -5.67
C THR A 130 10.13 -1.17 -5.59
N ASP A 131 8.95 -1.68 -5.88
CA ASP A 131 8.71 -3.08 -6.16
C ASP A 131 8.75 -3.27 -7.68
N THR A 132 9.73 -4.04 -8.14
CA THR A 132 10.04 -4.25 -9.55
C THR A 132 9.22 -5.36 -10.21
N ASP A 133 8.65 -6.26 -9.41
CA ASP A 133 7.71 -7.27 -9.91
C ASP A 133 6.28 -6.71 -9.95
N GLY A 134 5.99 -5.70 -9.12
CA GLY A 134 4.72 -4.99 -9.12
C GLY A 134 3.58 -5.92 -8.68
N VAL A 135 3.86 -6.85 -7.77
CA VAL A 135 2.89 -7.82 -7.29
C VAL A 135 2.67 -7.60 -5.81
N VAL A 136 1.40 -7.39 -5.46
CA VAL A 136 0.99 -7.51 -4.06
C VAL A 136 0.57 -8.95 -3.83
N GLU A 137 1.41 -9.67 -3.12
CA GLU A 137 1.15 -11.06 -2.76
C GLU A 137 0.16 -11.13 -1.60
N THR A 138 -0.49 -12.29 -1.44
CA THR A 138 -1.28 -12.59 -0.25
C THR A 138 -0.67 -13.79 0.46
N LYS A 139 -0.16 -13.56 1.67
CA LYS A 139 0.37 -14.60 2.56
C LYS A 139 -0.48 -14.63 3.83
N ASP A 140 -0.97 -15.82 4.21
CA ASP A 140 -1.81 -16.01 5.41
C ASP A 140 -3.03 -15.07 5.48
N GLY A 141 -3.62 -14.77 4.32
CA GLY A 141 -4.77 -13.87 4.20
C GLY A 141 -4.45 -12.38 4.38
N LYS A 142 -3.17 -12.00 4.42
CA LYS A 142 -2.69 -10.62 4.50
C LYS A 142 -1.98 -10.24 3.21
N ALA A 143 -2.28 -9.05 2.71
CA ALA A 143 -1.58 -8.49 1.57
C ALA A 143 -0.16 -8.07 1.96
N THR A 144 0.81 -8.37 1.11
CA THR A 144 2.23 -8.12 1.38
C THR A 144 2.91 -7.48 0.17
N ILE A 145 3.79 -6.52 0.43
CA ILE A 145 4.60 -5.85 -0.60
C ILE A 145 6.05 -6.00 -0.19
N LEU A 146 6.90 -6.43 -1.13
CA LEU A 146 8.34 -6.51 -0.95
C LEU A 146 9.01 -5.64 -2.00
N GLY A 147 10.06 -4.93 -1.59
CA GLY A 147 10.76 -4.07 -2.54
C GLY A 147 12.07 -3.55 -2.00
N GLU A 148 12.76 -2.84 -2.88
CA GLU A 148 14.06 -2.24 -2.63
C GLU A 148 13.96 -0.74 -2.79
N GLY A 149 14.75 -0.02 -2.02
CA GLY A 149 14.66 1.42 -2.03
C GLY A 149 15.66 2.08 -1.11
N THR A 150 15.47 3.37 -0.87
CA THR A 150 16.38 4.15 -0.04
C THR A 150 15.71 4.60 1.24
N TRP A 151 16.46 4.60 2.32
CA TRP A 151 16.11 5.28 3.57
C TRP A 151 17.07 6.46 3.83
N THR A 152 16.52 7.62 4.15
CA THR A 152 17.29 8.84 4.47
C THR A 152 17.26 9.06 5.99
N ASN A 153 18.39 9.26 6.66
CA ASN A 153 18.39 9.53 8.10
C ASN A 153 18.07 11.01 8.42
N PRO A 154 17.62 11.36 9.65
CA PRO A 154 17.20 12.73 9.96
C PRO A 154 18.34 13.74 9.81
N GLY A 155 19.58 13.32 10.11
CA GLY A 155 20.80 14.12 9.93
C GLY A 155 21.35 14.14 8.50
N GLY A 156 20.62 13.60 7.52
CA GLY A 156 21.13 13.34 6.18
C GLY A 156 21.84 11.98 6.07
N GLY A 157 22.26 11.64 4.85
CA GLY A 157 22.77 10.31 4.51
C GLY A 157 21.64 9.36 4.07
N ALA A 158 21.91 8.63 2.99
CA ALA A 158 20.99 7.70 2.36
C ALA A 158 21.58 6.29 2.41
N HIS A 159 20.73 5.32 2.74
CA HIS A 159 21.08 3.90 2.84
C HIS A 159 20.22 3.11 1.87
N ALA A 160 20.82 2.13 1.20
CA ALA A 160 20.04 1.11 0.51
C ALA A 160 19.26 0.29 1.55
N ALA A 161 18.03 -0.09 1.22
CA ALA A 161 17.15 -0.81 2.11
C ALA A 161 16.28 -1.82 1.36
N ASN A 162 16.13 -2.99 1.99
CA ASN A 162 15.05 -3.92 1.67
C ASN A 162 13.86 -3.59 2.56
N PHE A 163 12.67 -3.62 1.99
CA PHE A 163 11.44 -3.31 2.70
C PHE A 163 10.44 -4.45 2.57
N ALA A 164 9.67 -4.65 3.64
CA ALA A 164 8.47 -5.45 3.64
C ALA A 164 7.33 -4.65 4.24
N PHE A 165 6.19 -4.62 3.56
CA PHE A 165 4.94 -4.09 4.06
C PHE A 165 3.96 -5.25 4.19
N VAL A 166 3.26 -5.31 5.32
CA VAL A 166 2.23 -6.31 5.60
C VAL A 166 0.97 -5.57 6.03
N GLN A 167 -0.12 -5.82 5.33
CA GLN A 167 -1.39 -5.20 5.66
C GLN A 167 -1.93 -5.78 6.98
N ILE A 168 -2.31 -4.88 7.88
CA ILE A 168 -2.89 -5.21 9.17
C ILE A 168 -4.41 -5.34 9.03
N ASN A 169 -5.06 -4.34 8.43
CA ASN A 169 -6.51 -4.29 8.17
C ASN A 169 -6.80 -3.59 6.81
N THR A 170 -8.05 -3.67 6.34
CA THR A 170 -8.50 -3.05 5.07
C THR A 170 -9.33 -1.78 5.26
N LYS A 171 -9.65 -1.42 6.51
CA LYS A 171 -10.58 -0.32 6.83
C LYS A 171 -9.89 0.92 7.42
N SER A 172 -8.63 0.81 7.85
CA SER A 172 -7.87 1.85 8.55
C SER A 172 -8.61 2.33 9.80
N ASP A 173 -8.80 1.41 10.76
CA ASP A 173 -9.59 1.62 11.99
C ASP A 173 -8.74 1.65 13.27
N LEU A 174 -7.44 1.96 13.16
CA LEU A 174 -6.45 1.89 14.24
C LEU A 174 -6.37 0.47 14.80
N ALA A 175 -5.65 -0.39 14.06
CA ALA A 175 -5.45 -1.78 14.46
C ALA A 175 -4.94 -1.94 15.91
N SER A 176 -5.36 -3.03 16.56
CA SER A 176 -4.88 -3.39 17.90
C SER A 176 -3.37 -3.60 17.92
N GLN A 177 -2.75 -3.41 19.09
CA GLN A 177 -1.30 -3.63 19.24
C GLN A 177 -0.88 -5.07 18.90
N ALA A 178 -1.72 -6.06 19.24
CA ALA A 178 -1.48 -7.45 18.88
C ALA A 178 -1.43 -7.66 17.35
N ALA A 179 -2.33 -7.00 16.60
CA ALA A 179 -2.36 -7.11 15.15
C ALA A 179 -1.12 -6.45 14.49
N LYS A 180 -0.68 -5.30 15.02
CA LYS A 180 0.56 -4.63 14.59
C LYS A 180 1.78 -5.50 14.85
N GLN A 181 1.89 -6.07 16.05
CA GLN A 181 3.00 -6.96 16.41
C GLN A 181 3.04 -8.21 15.51
N GLN A 182 1.90 -8.81 15.18
CA GLN A 182 1.84 -9.95 14.28
C GLN A 182 2.29 -9.59 12.85
N ALA A 183 1.83 -8.45 12.34
CA ALA A 183 2.26 -7.95 11.03
C ALA A 183 3.75 -7.63 11.00
N PHE A 184 4.31 -7.12 12.10
CA PHE A 184 5.74 -6.88 12.26
C PHE A 184 6.55 -8.17 12.17
N LEU A 185 6.15 -9.21 12.91
CA LEU A 185 6.83 -10.52 12.86
C LEU A 185 6.77 -11.12 11.44
N SER A 186 5.62 -11.01 10.78
CA SER A 186 5.44 -11.46 9.39
C SER A 186 6.36 -10.70 8.43
N ALA A 187 6.45 -9.37 8.57
CA ALA A 187 7.34 -8.54 7.74
C ALA A 187 8.83 -8.90 7.95
N GLN A 188 9.23 -9.21 9.19
CA GLN A 188 10.59 -9.67 9.47
C GLN A 188 10.90 -11.03 8.84
N GLU A 189 9.96 -11.96 8.88
CA GLU A 189 10.12 -13.28 8.25
C GLU A 189 10.30 -13.16 6.74
N LEU A 190 9.51 -12.30 6.08
CA LEU A 190 9.65 -12.05 4.65
C LEU A 190 11.04 -11.50 4.29
N LEU A 191 11.60 -10.62 5.13
CA LEU A 191 12.93 -10.07 4.92
C LEU A 191 14.07 -11.03 5.27
N ALA A 192 13.86 -11.95 6.21
CA ALA A 192 14.87 -12.96 6.57
C ALA A 192 15.19 -13.91 5.41
N ALA A 193 14.23 -14.10 4.49
CA ALA A 193 14.41 -14.91 3.28
C ALA A 193 15.10 -14.16 2.13
N ARG A 194 15.32 -12.83 2.24
CA ARG A 194 15.94 -12.01 1.19
C ARG A 194 17.45 -11.89 1.34
N ALA A 195 18.14 -11.81 0.21
CA ALA A 195 19.52 -11.35 0.15
C ALA A 195 19.62 -9.87 0.59
N PRO A 196 20.79 -9.40 1.08
CA PRO A 196 21.00 -7.99 1.40
C PRO A 196 20.63 -7.07 0.23
N ALA A 197 20.14 -5.87 0.54
CA ALA A 197 19.76 -4.90 -0.49
C ALA A 197 21.00 -4.59 -1.36
N PRO A 198 20.86 -4.55 -2.69
CA PRO A 198 21.97 -4.18 -3.56
C PRO A 198 22.44 -2.76 -3.21
N GLN A 199 23.76 -2.57 -3.11
CA GLN A 199 24.36 -1.25 -2.81
C GLN A 199 24.05 -0.20 -3.87
N GLU A 200 23.68 -0.63 -5.07
CA GLU A 200 23.35 0.24 -6.18
C GLU A 200 21.91 -0.01 -6.62
N ILE A 201 21.04 0.95 -6.31
CA ILE A 201 19.67 0.98 -6.79
C ILE A 201 19.72 1.67 -8.15
N ARG A 202 19.38 0.95 -9.23
CA ARG A 202 19.28 1.48 -10.61
C ARG A 202 18.50 2.80 -10.64
N PRO A 203 18.67 3.69 -11.65
CA PRO A 203 18.14 5.04 -11.60
C PRO A 203 16.61 5.05 -11.39
N GLN A 204 16.21 5.24 -10.13
CA GLN A 204 14.83 5.41 -9.67
C GLN A 204 14.49 6.91 -9.52
N GLY A 205 15.22 7.78 -10.23
CA GLY A 205 15.04 9.24 -10.16
C GLY A 205 13.61 9.65 -10.50
N GLU A 206 13.06 9.14 -11.61
CA GLU A 206 11.68 9.43 -12.02
C GLU A 206 10.63 8.95 -11.01
N ILE A 207 10.81 7.76 -10.43
CA ILE A 207 9.91 7.22 -9.40
C ILE A 207 9.98 8.10 -8.14
N ARG A 208 11.20 8.47 -7.74
CA ARG A 208 11.44 9.35 -6.59
C ARG A 208 10.79 10.72 -6.81
N ASP A 209 10.88 11.27 -8.00
CA ASP A 209 10.30 12.58 -8.34
C ASP A 209 8.77 12.53 -8.39
N ALA A 210 8.19 11.44 -8.92
CA ALA A 210 6.74 11.21 -8.92
C ALA A 210 6.18 11.10 -7.48
N LEU A 211 6.88 10.37 -6.61
CA LEU A 211 6.54 10.27 -5.18
C LEU A 211 6.69 11.62 -4.48
N THR A 212 7.79 12.33 -4.72
CA THR A 212 8.07 13.65 -4.12
C THR A 212 6.99 14.65 -4.49
N SER A 213 6.63 14.75 -5.76
CA SER A 213 5.58 15.65 -6.27
C SER A 213 4.19 15.31 -5.71
N SER A 214 3.94 14.04 -5.39
CA SER A 214 2.66 13.61 -4.81
C SER A 214 2.55 13.90 -3.31
N LEU A 215 3.69 13.90 -2.60
CA LEU A 215 3.75 14.03 -1.14
C LEU A 215 4.04 15.44 -0.65
N ILE A 216 4.68 16.27 -1.48
CA ILE A 216 4.95 17.68 -1.17
C ILE A 216 3.94 18.51 -1.96
N LYS A 217 2.92 19.00 -1.27
CA LYS A 217 1.91 19.92 -1.81
C LYS A 217 1.94 21.23 -1.03
#